data_AF-A0A839ZYZ5-F1
#
_entry.id   AF-A0A839ZYZ5-F1
#
_cell.length_a   1.000
_cell.length_b   1.000
_cell.length_c   1.000
_cell.angle_alpha   90.00
_cell.angle_beta   90.00
_cell.angle_gamma   90.00
#
_symmetry.space_group_name_H-M   'P 1'
#
loop_
_entity.id
_entity.type
_entity.pdbx_description
1 polymer ?
#
loop_
_entity_poly.entity_id
_entity_poly.type
_entity_poly.pdbx_seq_one_letter_code
_entity_poly.pdbx_strand_id
1 'polypeptide(L)' 'MDLEPTAKPKSRRGFAAMNPERRREIARKGGASVPGEKRSFAKDRDLAASAGRKGGESSRGGGRSRGDRLES' A
#
# COMPACT_ATOMS: atom_id res chain seq x y z
N MET A 1 20.52 -34.65 0.47
CA MET A 1 20.69 -33.56 -0.51
C MET A 1 19.79 -32.45 0.00
N ASP A 2 20.28 -31.78 1.03
CA ASP A 2 19.54 -30.92 1.94
C ASP A 2 19.43 -29.49 1.38
N LEU A 3 18.37 -28.79 1.79
CA LEU A 3 17.83 -27.52 1.26
C LEU A 3 18.89 -26.39 1.12
N GLU A 4 18.76 -25.39 0.23
CA GLU A 4 17.97 -24.16 0.46
C GLU A 4 17.96 -23.20 -0.76
N PRO A 5 16.83 -22.52 -1.07
CA PRO A 5 16.76 -21.50 -2.11
C PRO A 5 17.39 -20.17 -1.64
N THR A 6 18.48 -19.74 -2.27
CA THR A 6 19.16 -18.46 -1.98
C THR A 6 18.39 -17.25 -2.52
N ALA A 7 17.22 -16.96 -1.94
CA ALA A 7 16.47 -15.74 -2.24
C ALA A 7 17.13 -14.53 -1.55
N LYS A 8 18.05 -13.84 -2.24
CA LYS A 8 18.64 -12.57 -1.77
C LYS A 8 17.51 -11.59 -1.37
N PRO A 9 17.57 -10.96 -0.18
CA PRO A 9 16.52 -10.06 0.26
C PRO A 9 16.41 -8.87 -0.70
N LYS A 10 15.21 -8.60 -1.23
CA LYS A 10 14.98 -7.45 -2.10
C LYS A 10 15.28 -6.16 -1.33
N SER A 11 16.29 -5.42 -1.78
CA SER A 11 16.65 -4.13 -1.20
C SER A 11 15.46 -3.18 -1.26
N ARG A 12 15.16 -2.48 -0.16
CA ARG A 12 14.17 -1.39 -0.16
C ARG A 12 14.66 -0.31 -1.13
N ARG A 13 13.87 0.01 -2.15
CA ARG A 13 14.12 1.09 -3.14
C ARG A 13 12.87 1.94 -3.30
N GLY A 14 13.03 3.16 -3.82
CA GLY A 14 11.91 4.08 -4.09
C GLY A 14 11.09 4.40 -2.84
N PHE A 15 9.76 4.34 -2.93
CA PHE A 15 8.83 4.68 -1.84
C PHE A 15 8.99 3.79 -0.60
N ALA A 16 9.47 2.56 -0.77
CA ALA A 16 9.71 1.64 0.34
C ALA A 16 10.97 2.01 1.16
N ALA A 17 11.93 2.70 0.53
CA ALA A 17 13.17 3.15 1.17
C ALA A 17 13.06 4.53 1.83
N MET A 18 12.01 5.30 1.53
CA MET A 18 11.80 6.64 2.10
C MET A 18 11.36 6.61 3.57
N ASN A 19 11.67 7.68 4.29
CA ASN A 19 11.22 7.89 5.67
C ASN A 19 9.68 7.84 5.78
N PRO A 20 9.14 7.24 6.86
CA PRO A 20 7.69 7.11 7.05
C PRO A 20 6.91 8.43 6.99
N GLU A 21 7.47 9.49 7.54
CA GLU A 21 6.85 10.84 7.54
C GLU A 21 6.74 11.41 6.13
N ARG A 22 7.84 11.39 5.38
CA ARG A 22 7.88 11.83 3.97
C ARG A 22 6.90 11.03 3.10
N ARG A 23 6.81 9.72 3.34
CA ARG A 23 5.85 8.84 2.66
C ARG A 23 4.40 9.24 2.94
N ARG A 24 4.05 9.52 4.20
CA ARG A 24 2.71 10.01 4.58
C ARG A 24 2.42 11.37 3.98
N GLU A 25 3.40 12.27 3.96
CA GLU A 25 3.26 13.59 3.38
C GLU A 25 2.99 13.52 1.87
N ILE A 26 3.75 12.70 1.13
CA ILE A 26 3.53 12.51 -0.31
C ILE A 26 2.16 11.88 -0.57
N ALA A 27 1.75 10.87 0.22
CA ALA A 27 0.41 10.28 0.09
C ALA A 27 -0.70 11.30 0.36
N ARG A 28 -0.54 12.13 1.41
CA ARG A 28 -1.48 13.21 1.74
C ARG A 28 -1.55 14.25 0.62
N LYS A 29 -0.40 14.69 0.11
CA LYS A 29 -0.30 15.64 -1.00
C LYS A 29 -0.94 15.08 -2.27
N GLY A 30 -0.63 13.84 -2.65
CA GLY A 30 -1.22 13.18 -3.81
C GLY A 30 -2.75 13.08 -3.73
N GLY A 31 -3.32 12.82 -2.55
CA GLY A 31 -4.77 12.84 -2.33
C GLY A 31 -5.37 14.25 -2.30
N ALA A 32 -4.59 15.25 -1.87
CA ALA A 32 -5.02 16.64 -1.78
C ALA A 32 -4.87 17.43 -3.09
N SER A 33 -4.04 16.97 -4.04
CA SER A 33 -3.77 17.64 -5.33
C SER A 33 -5.03 17.85 -6.19
N VAL A 34 -6.11 17.13 -5.90
CA VAL A 34 -7.40 17.31 -6.56
C VAL A 34 -8.39 17.94 -5.57
N PRO A 35 -8.99 19.10 -5.91
CA PRO A 35 -10.07 19.70 -5.13
C PRO A 35 -11.19 18.71 -4.85
N GLY A 36 -11.84 18.81 -3.69
CA GLY A 36 -12.87 17.86 -3.25
C GLY A 36 -13.93 17.59 -4.30
N GLU A 37 -14.42 18.62 -5.00
CA GLU A 37 -15.45 18.49 -6.03
C GLU A 37 -14.96 17.82 -7.32
N LYS A 38 -13.65 17.81 -7.57
CA LYS A 38 -13.04 17.24 -8.79
C LYS A 38 -12.39 15.88 -8.55
N ARG A 39 -12.39 15.37 -7.32
CA ARG A 39 -11.85 14.03 -7.02
C ARG A 39 -12.72 13.00 -7.73
N SER A 40 -12.12 12.21 -8.63
CA SER A 40 -12.83 11.12 -9.33
C SER A 40 -13.52 10.16 -8.36
N PHE A 41 -12.96 9.98 -7.15
CA PHE A 41 -13.54 9.17 -6.08
C PHE A 41 -14.71 9.82 -5.31
N ALA A 42 -14.87 11.15 -5.39
CA ALA A 42 -15.98 11.89 -4.77
C ALA A 42 -17.18 12.08 -5.71
N LYS A 43 -16.96 11.93 -7.03
CA LYS A 43 -17.99 12.10 -8.06
C LYS A 43 -18.96 10.91 -8.10
N ASP A 44 -18.44 9.69 -7.94
CA ASP A 44 -19.22 8.46 -7.95
C ASP A 44 -18.64 7.50 -6.89
N ARG A 45 -19.39 7.38 -5.80
CA ARG A 45 -18.99 6.57 -4.64
C ARG A 45 -19.00 5.07 -4.96
N ASP A 46 -19.85 4.62 -5.87
CA ASP A 46 -19.99 3.21 -6.22
C ASP A 46 -18.88 2.77 -7.18
N LEU A 47 -18.53 3.63 -8.15
CA LEU A 47 -17.36 3.43 -9.00
C LEU A 47 -16.06 3.40 -8.18
N ALA A 48 -15.93 4.31 -7.22
CA ALA A 48 -14.79 4.33 -6.28
C ALA A 48 -14.69 3.03 -5.48
N ALA A 49 -15.82 2.57 -4.92
CA ALA A 49 -15.88 1.37 -4.11
C ALA A 49 -15.57 0.11 -4.94
N SER A 50 -16.10 0.01 -6.16
CA SER A 50 -15.85 -1.12 -7.06
C SER A 50 -14.39 -1.16 -7.54
N ALA A 51 -13.81 -0.02 -7.91
CA ALA A 51 -12.39 0.09 -8.27
C ALA A 51 -11.47 -0.28 -7.10
N GLY A 52 -11.78 0.20 -5.88
CA GLY A 52 -11.04 -0.13 -4.66
C GLY A 52 -11.09 -1.63 -4.34
N ARG A 53 -12.28 -2.25 -4.45
CA ARG A 53 -12.46 -3.70 -4.27
C ARG A 53 -11.60 -4.48 -5.26
N LYS A 54 -11.69 -4.17 -6.55
CA LYS A 54 -10.93 -4.84 -7.62
C LYS A 54 -9.41 -4.69 -7.43
N GLY A 55 -8.95 -3.52 -7.02
CA GLY A 55 -7.54 -3.28 -6.67
C GLY A 55 -7.09 -4.10 -5.46
N GLY A 56 -7.95 -4.25 -4.45
CA GLY A 56 -7.73 -5.10 -3.28
C GLY A 56 -7.63 -6.59 -3.64
N GLU A 57 -8.53 -7.07 -4.50
CA GLU A 57 -8.53 -8.44 -5.01
C GLU A 57 -7.25 -8.75 -5.82
N SER A 58 -6.84 -7.81 -6.68
CA SER A 58 -5.63 -7.95 -7.51
C SER A 58 -4.34 -7.91 -6.71
N SER A 59 -4.36 -7.23 -5.55
CA SER A 59 -3.18 -7.05 -4.69
C SER A 59 -3.03 -8.13 -3.63
N ARG A 60 -3.58 -9.35 -3.79
CA ARG A 60 -3.40 -10.50 -2.88
C ARG A 60 -3.29 -10.08 -1.40
N GLY A 61 -4.23 -9.24 -0.94
CA GLY A 61 -4.28 -8.71 0.42
C GLY A 61 -2.92 -8.26 0.95
N GLY A 62 -2.43 -7.09 0.49
CA GLY A 62 -1.23 -6.43 0.98
C GLY A 62 -1.00 -6.69 2.47
N GLY A 63 0.00 -7.54 2.73
CA GLY A 63 0.23 -8.20 4.01
C GLY A 63 0.13 -7.24 5.17
N ARG A 64 -0.98 -7.37 5.89
CA ARG A 64 -0.96 -7.37 7.35
C ARG A 64 -0.12 -8.60 7.74
N SER A 65 1.19 -8.48 7.58
CA SER A 65 2.14 -9.27 8.34
C SER A 65 1.77 -8.99 9.78
N ARG A 66 1.15 -10.00 10.38
CA ARG A 66 0.58 -9.97 11.70
C ARG A 66 1.58 -9.35 12.67
N GLY A 67 1.13 -8.39 13.45
CA GLY A 67 1.67 -8.22 14.79
C GLY A 67 1.23 -9.42 15.63
N ASP A 68 1.90 -10.55 15.47
CA ASP A 68 1.75 -11.69 16.38
C ASP A 68 3.06 -11.84 17.17
N ARG A 69 3.00 -11.29 18.39
CA ARG A 69 3.36 -11.99 19.62
C ARG A 69 4.79 -12.51 19.75
N LEU A 70 5.65 -11.72 20.41
CA LEU A 70 6.63 -12.26 21.35
C LEU A 70 6.56 -11.45 22.65
N GLU A 71 5.70 -11.93 23.53
CA GLU A 71 5.87 -11.82 24.98
C GLU A 71 6.42 -13.19 25.41
N SER A 72 7.68 -13.21 25.84
CA SER A 72 8.42 -14.16 26.71
C SER A 72 9.92 -13.98 26.46
#